data_AF-A0A6V7IKY8-F1
#
_entry.id   AF-A0A6V7IKY8-F1
#
_cell.length_a   1.000
_cell.length_b   1.000
_cell.length_c   1.000
_cell.angle_alpha   90.00
_cell.angle_beta   90.00
_cell.angle_gamma   90.00
#
_symmetry.space_group_name_H-M   'P 1'
#
loop_
_entity.id
_entity.type
_entity.pdbx_description
1 polymer ?
#
loop_
_entity_poly.entity_id
_entity_poly.type
_entity_poly.pdbx_seq_one_letter_code
_entity_poly.pdbx_strand_id
1 'polypeptide(L)' 'AQGEAAVKLRLQDYGILTEKWYSNGTINFEYKIDNKPMVGLGFTTGYSYNPSTNITALQLTSRLKNDNVNLSCTI' A
#
# COMPACT_ATOMS: atom_id res chain seq x y z
N ALA A 1 -18.50 10.49 -15.88
CA ALA A 1 -18.12 9.14 -15.44
C ALA A 1 -16.86 9.27 -14.60
N GLN A 2 -16.85 8.75 -13.37
CA GLN A 2 -15.60 8.63 -12.60
C GLN A 2 -14.84 7.42 -13.14
N GLY A 3 -13.73 7.67 -13.84
CA GLY A 3 -12.77 6.65 -14.23
C GLY A 3 -11.67 6.48 -13.18
N GLU A 4 -11.21 5.25 -13.02
CA GLU A 4 -10.00 4.87 -12.27
C GLU A 4 -9.01 4.28 -13.29
N ALA A 5 -7.75 4.71 -13.24
CA ALA A 5 -6.64 4.03 -13.90
C ALA A 5 -5.72 3.45 -12.84
N ALA A 6 -5.36 2.17 -12.98
CA ALA A 6 -4.53 1.48 -11.99
C ALA A 6 -3.36 0.76 -12.68
N VAL A 7 -2.17 0.90 -12.10
CA VAL A 7 -0.96 0.17 -12.48
C VAL A 7 -0.55 -0.70 -11.30
N LYS A 8 -0.30 -1.98 -11.57
CA LYS A 8 0.17 -2.93 -10.56
C LYS A 8 1.43 -3.63 -11.04
N LEU A 9 2.57 -3.27 -10.45
CA LEU A 9 3.87 -3.83 -10.74
C LEU A 9 4.20 -4.89 -9.67
N ARG A 10 4.40 -6.13 -10.12
CA ARG A 10 4.87 -7.22 -9.25
C ARG A 10 6.38 -7.36 -9.42
N LEU A 11 7.12 -6.95 -8.41
CA LEU A 11 8.56 -7.15 -8.32
C LEU A 11 8.78 -8.45 -7.57
N GLN A 12 9.04 -9.56 -8.28
CA GLN A 12 9.11 -10.91 -7.68
C GLN A 12 9.98 -10.96 -6.43
N ASP A 13 11.07 -10.20 -6.42
CA ASP A 13 12.03 -10.16 -5.31
C ASP A 13 11.73 -9.11 -4.24
N TYR A 14 11.00 -8.05 -4.58
CA TYR A 14 10.89 -6.86 -3.72
C TYR A 14 9.48 -6.55 -3.22
N GLY A 15 8.43 -7.11 -3.84
CA GLY A 15 7.05 -6.93 -3.43
C GLY A 15 6.13 -6.50 -4.56
N ILE A 16 5.08 -5.77 -4.22
CA ILE A 16 4.05 -5.30 -5.16
C ILE A 16 3.90 -3.81 -4.98
N LEU A 17 4.06 -3.07 -6.07
CA LEU A 17 3.76 -1.65 -6.14
C LEU A 17 2.45 -1.49 -6.90
N THR A 18 1.52 -0.75 -6.31
CA THR A 18 0.24 -0.40 -6.92
C THR A 18 0.09 1.10 -6.92
N GLU A 19 -0.23 1.68 -8.06
CA GLU A 19 -0.54 3.10 -8.20
C GLU A 19 -1.91 3.24 -8.85
N LYS A 20 -2.76 4.10 -8.28
CA LYS A 20 -4.12 4.33 -8.72
C LYS A 20 -4.38 5.82 -8.89
N TRP A 21 -5.00 6.15 -10.00
CA TRP A 21 -5.35 7.50 -10.42
C TRP A 21 -6.86 7.60 -10.56
N TYR A 22 -7.45 8.56 -9.85
CA TYR A 22 -8.88 8.78 -9.85
C TYR A 22 -9.23 10.05 -10.62
N SER A 23 -10.39 10.06 -11.28
CA SER A 23 -10.87 11.23 -12.04
C SER A 23 -11.11 12.48 -11.19
N ASN A 24 -11.18 12.34 -9.85
CA ASN A 24 -11.28 13.46 -8.91
C ASN A 24 -9.92 14.05 -8.51
N GLY A 25 -8.83 13.63 -9.17
CA GLY A 25 -7.47 14.07 -8.91
C GLY A 25 -6.75 13.30 -7.80
N THR A 26 -7.42 12.38 -7.08
CA THR A 26 -6.75 11.57 -6.06
C THR A 26 -5.75 10.61 -6.72
N ILE A 27 -4.55 10.55 -6.15
CA ILE A 27 -3.49 9.60 -6.47
C ILE A 27 -3.26 8.75 -5.24
N ASN A 28 -3.38 7.43 -5.39
CA ASN A 28 -3.07 6.47 -4.33
C ASN A 28 -1.88 5.62 -4.76
N PHE A 29 -0.87 5.60 -3.92
CA PHE A 29 0.29 4.74 -4.03
C PHE A 29 0.26 3.71 -2.90
N GLU A 30 0.44 2.45 -3.22
CA GLU A 30 0.55 1.36 -2.26
C GLU A 30 1.79 0.54 -2.59
N TYR A 31 2.66 0.36 -1.62
CA TYR A 31 3.78 -0.57 -1.70
C TYR A 31 3.61 -1.65 -0.64
N LYS A 32 3.61 -2.91 -1.08
CA LYS A 32 3.40 -4.06 -0.21
C LYS A 32 4.53 -5.06 -0.37
N ILE A 33 5.13 -5.44 0.74
CA ILE A 33 6.18 -6.45 0.81
C ILE A 33 5.82 -7.46 1.89
N ASP A 34 5.70 -8.72 1.52
CA ASP A 34 5.39 -9.82 2.45
C ASP A 34 6.47 -10.89 2.40
N ASN A 35 6.78 -11.47 3.55
CA ASN A 35 7.64 -12.64 3.71
C ASN A 35 9.08 -12.46 3.17
N LYS A 36 9.54 -11.21 2.98
CA LYS A 36 10.90 -10.92 2.48
C LYS A 36 11.95 -10.85 3.59
N PRO A 37 11.81 -9.95 4.59
CA PRO A 37 12.75 -9.91 5.72
C PRO A 37 12.57 -11.11 6.67
N MET A 38 11.35 -11.61 6.84
CA MET A 38 11.03 -12.76 7.68
C MET A 38 9.71 -13.38 7.23
N VAL A 39 9.60 -14.71 7.24
CA VAL A 39 8.33 -15.41 6.96
C VAL A 39 7.28 -14.95 7.96
N GLY A 40 6.10 -14.58 7.46
CA GLY A 40 5.00 -14.06 8.26
C GLY A 40 5.03 -12.54 8.45
N LEU A 41 6.15 -11.85 8.19
CA LEU A 41 6.26 -10.40 8.32
C LEU A 41 5.89 -9.70 7.00
N GLY A 42 4.95 -8.76 7.07
CA GLY A 42 4.49 -7.95 5.97
C GLY A 42 4.53 -6.47 6.30
N PHE A 43 4.91 -5.66 5.34
CA PHE A 43 4.84 -4.20 5.41
C PHE A 43 3.98 -3.69 4.25
N THR A 44 3.13 -2.71 4.54
CA THR A 44 2.30 -2.03 3.56
C THR A 44 2.41 -0.54 3.80
N THR A 45 2.94 0.17 2.81
CA THR A 45 3.00 1.63 2.78
C THR A 45 1.91 2.12 1.86
N GLY A 46 0.92 2.82 2.40
CA GLY A 46 -0.12 3.52 1.65
C GLY A 46 0.16 5.01 1.66
N TYR A 47 0.14 5.65 0.51
CA TYR A 47 0.21 7.10 0.36
C TYR A 47 -0.96 7.55 -0.51
N SER A 48 -1.68 8.57 -0.07
CA SER A 48 -2.79 9.17 -0.80
C SER A 48 -2.57 10.67 -0.89
N TYR A 49 -2.72 11.21 -2.07
CA TYR A 49 -2.60 12.64 -2.32
C TYR A 49 -3.73 13.11 -3.21
N ASN A 50 -4.39 14.20 -2.83
CA ASN A 50 -5.33 14.89 -3.70
C ASN A 50 -4.90 16.36 -3.86
N PRO A 51 -4.48 16.80 -5.06
CA PRO A 51 -4.03 18.17 -5.32
C PRO A 51 -5.18 19.18 -5.24
N SER A 52 -6.43 18.77 -5.46
CA SER A 52 -7.60 19.66 -5.38
C SER A 52 -7.95 20.02 -3.94
N THR A 53 -7.61 19.19 -2.96
CA THR A 53 -7.88 19.45 -1.53
C THR A 53 -6.62 19.67 -0.69
N ASN A 54 -5.42 19.49 -1.26
CA ASN A 54 -4.13 19.43 -0.55
C ASN A 54 -4.11 18.42 0.61
N ILE A 55 -4.96 17.40 0.55
CA ILE A 55 -4.97 16.33 1.55
C ILE A 55 -3.90 15.32 1.17
N THR A 56 -2.97 15.12 2.09
CA THR A 56 -1.95 14.07 2.05
C THR A 56 -2.22 13.12 3.21
N ALA A 57 -2.30 11.83 2.91
CA ALA A 57 -2.35 10.78 3.90
C ALA A 57 -1.21 9.80 3.64
N LEU A 58 -0.45 9.50 4.69
CA LEU A 58 0.55 8.44 4.69
C LEU A 58 0.14 7.45 5.76
N GLN A 59 0.09 6.17 5.38
CA GLN A 59 -0.22 5.08 6.27
C GLN A 59 0.90 4.04 6.15
N LEU A 60 1.42 3.61 7.29
CA LEU A 60 2.41 2.55 7.39
C LEU A 60 1.81 1.44 8.22
N THR A 61 1.59 0.29 7.60
CA THR A 61 1.11 -0.92 8.28
C THR A 61 2.20 -1.97 8.29
N SER A 62 2.53 -2.45 9.48
CA SER A 62 3.34 -3.64 9.69
C SER A 62 2.46 -4.75 10.22
N ARG A 63 2.68 -5.97 9.73
CA ARG A 63 1.92 -7.16 10.12
C ARG A 63 2.88 -8.30 10.37
N LEU A 64 2.69 -9.00 11.48
CA LEU A 64 3.37 -10.26 11.76
C LEU A 64 2.33 -11.35 11.93
N LYS A 65 2.34 -12.34 11.04
CA LYS A 65 1.48 -13.52 11.09
C LYS A 65 2.33 -14.76 11.35
N ASN A 66 1.98 -15.47 12.41
CA ASN A 66 2.47 -16.80 12.75
C ASN A 66 1.26 -17.72 12.98
N ASP A 67 1.46 -19.02 13.11
CA ASP A 67 0.36 -20.01 13.21
C ASP A 67 -0.61 -19.72 14.36
N ASN A 68 -0.11 -19.16 15.47
CA ASN A 68 -0.89 -18.89 16.67
C ASN A 68 -1.13 -17.40 16.95
N VAL A 69 -0.49 -16.49 16.19
CA VAL A 69 -0.45 -15.06 16.52
C VAL A 69 -0.54 -14.22 15.24
N ASN A 70 -1.40 -13.21 15.23
CA ASN A 70 -1.50 -12.24 14.14
C ASN A 70 -1.49 -10.83 14.73
N LEU A 71 -0.34 -10.18 14.66
CA LEU A 71 -0.14 -8.81 15.12
C LEU A 71 -0.17 -7.86 13.93
N SER A 72 -0.77 -6.69 14.11
CA SER A 72 -0.72 -5.61 13.16
C SER A 72 -0.54 -4.29 13.89
N CYS A 73 0.32 -3.43 13.37
CA CYS A 73 0.49 -2.06 13.83
C CYS A 73 0.36 -1.14 12.62
N THR A 74 -0.50 -0.12 12.74
CA THR A 74 -0.77 0.87 11.70
C THR A 74 -0.56 2.25 12.29
N ILE A 75 0.19 3.09 11.58
CA ILE A 75 0.43 4.51 11.88
C ILE A 75 -0.02 5.31 10.67
#